data_AF-A0A0E4CSI5-F1
#
_entry.id   AF-A0A0E4CSI5-F1
#
_cell.length_a   1.000
_cell.length_b   1.000
_cell.length_c   1.000
_cell.angle_alpha   90.00
_cell.angle_beta   90.00
_cell.angle_gamma   90.00
#
_symmetry.space_group_name_H-M   'P 1'
#
loop_
_entity.id
_entity.type
_entity.pdbx_description
1 polymer ?
#
loop_
_entity_poly.entity_id
_entity_poly.type
_entity_poly.pdbx_seq_one_letter_code
_entity_poly.pdbx_strand_id
1 'polypeptide(L)'
;MTKTKITRPSQLKYLGFGFWKSAEGWKSRPHQESIQSFKRKLRKLTTRKWSTDLGSRIEKLNWLIRGWINYFALTNMKSVMGEIDKRLRTRIRVIIWKQWKKKSRRLWGLLKLGTPKWIADKVSGWGDHYQLVAQKSILKRAISKPVLAKRGLVSCLDYYLERHALKVS
;
A
#
# COMPACT_ATOMS: atom_id res chain seq x y z
N MET A 1 15.79 -16.71 -20.88
CA MET A 1 16.85 -15.76 -20.47
C MET A 1 18.00 -16.55 -19.86
N THR A 2 19.21 -16.36 -20.36
CA THR A 2 20.43 -16.96 -19.80
C THR A 2 20.74 -16.30 -18.45
N LYS A 3 20.96 -17.10 -17.40
CA LYS A 3 21.19 -16.60 -16.02
C LYS A 3 22.55 -15.90 -15.90
N THR A 4 23.56 -16.42 -16.57
CA THR A 4 24.92 -15.88 -16.58
C THR A 4 25.08 -14.90 -17.74
N LYS A 5 25.56 -13.70 -17.44
CA LYS A 5 25.83 -12.64 -18.43
C LYS A 5 26.82 -11.63 -17.88
N ILE A 6 27.68 -11.10 -18.76
CA ILE A 6 28.57 -9.98 -18.43
C ILE A 6 27.75 -8.69 -18.59
N THR A 7 27.47 -7.98 -17.49
CA THR A 7 26.65 -6.75 -17.51
C THR A 7 27.12 -5.76 -16.45
N ARG A 8 26.77 -4.48 -16.63
CA ARG A 8 27.01 -3.46 -15.61
C ARG A 8 26.17 -3.75 -14.36
N PRO A 9 26.65 -3.42 -13.14
CA PRO A 9 25.91 -3.66 -11.90
C PRO A 9 24.51 -3.02 -11.87
N SER A 10 24.29 -1.94 -12.63
CA SER A 10 23.00 -1.26 -12.76
C SER A 10 21.90 -2.09 -13.43
N GLN A 11 22.30 -3.05 -14.27
CA GLN A 11 21.43 -3.97 -15.01
C GLN A 11 21.43 -5.38 -14.41
N LEU A 12 22.21 -5.60 -13.36
CA LEU A 12 22.32 -6.87 -12.65
C LEU A 12 21.22 -6.98 -11.59
N LYS A 13 20.62 -8.17 -11.51
CA LYS A 13 19.78 -8.59 -10.40
C LYS A 13 20.55 -9.62 -9.60
N TYR A 14 20.82 -9.33 -8.33
CA TYR A 14 21.48 -10.25 -7.40
C TYR A 14 20.64 -10.39 -6.13
N LEU A 15 20.21 -11.60 -5.79
CA LEU A 15 19.34 -11.89 -4.64
C LEU A 15 18.07 -10.99 -4.55
N GLY A 16 17.60 -10.48 -5.70
CA GLY A 16 16.46 -9.56 -5.74
C GLY A 16 16.79 -8.09 -5.48
N PHE A 17 18.06 -7.76 -5.27
CA PHE A 17 18.62 -6.41 -5.26
C PHE A 17 19.09 -6.01 -6.66
N GLY A 18 19.07 -4.72 -6.93
CA GLY A 18 19.78 -4.07 -8.03
C GLY A 18 20.66 -2.96 -7.47
N PHE A 19 21.58 -2.47 -8.29
CA PHE A 19 22.56 -1.47 -7.87
C PHE A 19 22.42 -0.19 -8.69
N TRP A 20 22.88 0.92 -8.14
CA TRP A 20 23.00 2.18 -8.86
C TRP A 20 24.20 2.96 -8.33
N LYS A 21 24.81 3.78 -9.19
CA LYS A 21 25.99 4.58 -8.83
C LYS A 21 25.52 5.93 -8.30
N SER A 22 25.81 6.20 -7.02
CA SER A 22 25.67 7.50 -6.36
C SER A 22 27.01 8.24 -6.38
N ALA A 23 27.02 9.52 -5.99
CA ALA A 23 28.25 10.30 -5.85
C ALA A 23 29.19 9.68 -4.79
N GLU A 24 28.62 9.13 -3.72
CA GLU A 24 29.33 8.45 -2.62
C GLU A 24 29.73 6.99 -2.93
N GLY A 25 29.39 6.48 -4.12
CA GLY A 25 29.67 5.10 -4.52
C GLY A 25 28.43 4.29 -4.87
N TRP A 26 28.58 2.96 -4.97
CA TRP A 26 27.50 2.07 -5.36
C TRP A 26 26.51 1.85 -4.21
N LYS A 27 25.23 2.14 -4.46
CA LYS A 27 24.15 1.92 -3.50
C LYS A 27 23.21 0.81 -3.98
N SER A 28 22.63 0.10 -3.04
CA SER A 28 21.67 -0.98 -3.29
C SER A 28 20.24 -0.43 -3.35
N ARG A 29 19.41 -1.05 -4.20
CA ARG A 29 17.97 -0.81 -4.31
C ARG A 29 17.24 -2.14 -4.53
N PRO A 30 15.96 -2.27 -4.19
CA PRO A 30 15.19 -3.44 -4.59
C PRO A 30 15.12 -3.50 -6.13
N HIS A 31 15.39 -4.66 -6.72
CA HIS A 31 15.28 -4.83 -8.16
C HIS A 31 13.83 -4.65 -8.61
N GLN A 32 13.63 -4.15 -9.84
CA GLN A 32 12.30 -3.85 -10.37
C GLN A 32 11.37 -5.08 -10.35
N GLU A 33 11.89 -6.26 -10.65
CA GLU A 33 11.11 -7.51 -10.56
C GLU A 33 10.68 -7.85 -9.13
N SER A 34 11.51 -7.58 -8.13
CA SER A 34 11.19 -7.79 -6.72
C SER A 34 10.07 -6.86 -6.27
N ILE A 35 10.13 -5.60 -6.70
CA ILE A 35 9.07 -4.60 -6.49
C ILE A 35 7.78 -5.04 -7.17
N GLN A 36 7.84 -5.47 -8.43
CA GLN A 36 6.66 -5.96 -9.16
C GLN A 36 6.06 -7.20 -8.49
N SER A 37 6.88 -8.14 -8.03
CA SER A 37 6.44 -9.32 -7.28
C SER A 37 5.70 -8.92 -6.00
N PHE A 38 6.24 -7.97 -5.24
CA PHE A 38 5.59 -7.42 -4.06
C PHE A 38 4.27 -6.71 -4.39
N LYS A 39 4.25 -5.83 -5.39
CA LYS A 39 3.02 -5.18 -5.89
C LYS A 39 1.96 -6.21 -6.31
N ARG A 40 2.35 -7.34 -6.93
CA ARG A 40 1.44 -8.44 -7.27
C ARG A 40 0.88 -9.14 -6.04
N LYS A 41 1.72 -9.48 -5.05
CA LYS A 41 1.27 -10.10 -3.79
C LYS A 41 0.28 -9.18 -3.04
N LEU A 42 0.60 -7.89 -2.91
CA LEU A 42 -0.32 -6.89 -2.36
C LEU A 42 -1.63 -6.81 -3.15
N ARG A 43 -1.57 -6.81 -4.48
CA ARG A 43 -2.75 -6.79 -5.36
C ARG A 43 -3.66 -8.00 -5.13
N LYS A 44 -3.11 -9.19 -4.93
CA LYS A 44 -3.88 -10.41 -4.61
C LYS A 44 -4.64 -10.23 -3.29
N LEU A 45 -3.94 -9.84 -2.23
CA LEU A 45 -4.53 -9.61 -0.90
C LEU A 45 -5.54 -8.45 -0.85
N THR A 46 -5.43 -7.49 -1.75
CA THR A 46 -6.34 -6.33 -1.85
C THR A 46 -7.33 -6.44 -3.01
N THR A 47 -7.64 -7.67 -3.42
CA THR A 47 -8.66 -7.93 -4.44
C THR A 47 -10.06 -7.67 -3.86
N ARG A 48 -10.86 -6.86 -4.57
CA ARG A 48 -12.24 -6.51 -4.16
C ARG A 48 -13.24 -7.67 -4.27
N LYS A 49 -12.95 -8.68 -5.10
CA LYS A 49 -13.78 -9.88 -5.30
C LYS A 49 -13.64 -10.89 -4.16
N TRP A 50 -12.57 -10.78 -3.36
CA TRP A 50 -12.31 -11.72 -2.29
C TRP A 50 -13.18 -11.38 -1.07
N SER A 51 -14.09 -12.28 -0.69
CA SER A 51 -14.93 -12.14 0.51
C SER A 51 -14.16 -12.58 1.74
N THR A 52 -13.70 -11.63 2.54
CA THR A 52 -13.02 -11.88 3.82
C THR A 52 -13.18 -10.65 4.71
N ASP A 53 -13.06 -10.86 6.02
CA ASP A 53 -13.07 -9.76 6.98
C ASP A 53 -11.92 -8.76 6.72
N LEU A 54 -12.17 -7.49 7.05
CA LEU A 54 -11.18 -6.44 6.86
C LEU A 54 -9.99 -6.58 7.83
N GLY A 55 -10.22 -7.01 9.06
CA GLY A 55 -9.19 -7.27 10.06
C GLY A 55 -8.24 -8.37 9.62
N SER A 56 -8.75 -9.55 9.27
CA SER A 56 -7.91 -10.65 8.75
C SER A 56 -7.14 -10.25 7.48
N ARG A 57 -7.71 -9.38 6.64
CA ARG A 57 -7.01 -8.84 5.48
C ARG A 57 -5.87 -7.92 5.87
N ILE A 58 -6.09 -7.02 6.85
CA ILE A 58 -5.06 -6.11 7.36
C ILE A 58 -3.91 -6.91 7.98
N GLU A 59 -4.20 -7.95 8.74
CA GLU A 59 -3.20 -8.83 9.34
C GLU A 59 -2.29 -9.48 8.28
N LYS A 60 -2.88 -10.13 7.27
CA LYS A 60 -2.13 -10.73 6.16
C LYS A 60 -1.30 -9.69 5.38
N LEU A 61 -1.82 -8.48 5.22
CA LEU A 61 -1.08 -7.38 4.61
C LEU A 61 0.11 -6.97 5.47
N ASN A 62 -0.08 -6.85 6.77
CA ASN A 62 0.98 -6.47 7.71
C ASN A 62 2.11 -7.49 7.71
N TRP A 63 1.81 -8.79 7.73
CA TRP A 63 2.85 -9.83 7.65
C TRP A 63 3.68 -9.71 6.37
N LEU A 64 3.01 -9.56 5.23
CA LEU A 64 3.68 -9.39 3.94
C LEU A 64 4.54 -8.11 3.90
N ILE A 65 4.01 -7.00 4.38
CA ILE A 65 4.69 -5.69 4.41
C ILE A 65 5.92 -5.75 5.31
N ARG A 66 5.77 -6.25 6.55
CA ARG A 66 6.85 -6.35 7.53
C ARG A 66 7.98 -7.25 7.02
N GLY A 67 7.65 -8.45 6.53
CA GLY A 67 8.64 -9.39 6.02
C GLY A 67 9.43 -8.82 4.84
N TRP A 68 8.73 -8.18 3.89
CA TRP A 68 9.38 -7.62 2.71
C TRP A 68 10.26 -6.41 3.05
N ILE A 69 9.78 -5.51 3.92
CA ILE A 69 10.57 -4.35 4.36
C ILE A 69 11.80 -4.78 5.16
N ASN A 70 11.66 -5.74 6.08
CA ASN A 70 12.79 -6.23 6.88
C ASN A 70 13.92 -6.80 6.00
N TYR A 71 13.56 -7.49 4.90
CA TYR A 71 14.51 -8.03 3.93
C TYR A 71 15.24 -6.93 3.15
N PHE A 72 14.52 -5.89 2.70
CA PHE A 72 15.09 -4.80 1.92
C PHE A 72 15.50 -3.56 2.76
N ALA A 73 15.52 -3.67 4.09
CA ALA A 73 15.67 -2.51 4.99
C ALA A 73 16.98 -1.72 4.82
N LEU A 74 18.05 -2.36 4.32
CA LEU A 74 19.34 -1.71 4.06
C LEU A 74 19.39 -0.91 2.74
N THR A 75 18.32 -0.96 1.94
CA THR A 75 18.29 -0.33 0.61
C THR A 75 17.58 1.01 0.64
N ASN A 76 17.92 1.87 -0.32
CA ASN A 76 17.15 3.09 -0.54
C ASN A 76 15.88 2.78 -1.35
N MET A 77 14.72 2.85 -0.70
CA MET A 77 13.41 2.57 -1.31
C MET A 77 12.29 3.49 -0.84
N LYS A 78 12.63 4.68 -0.31
CA LYS A 78 11.65 5.66 0.22
C LYS A 78 10.55 6.02 -0.78
N SER A 79 10.94 6.34 -2.02
CA SER A 79 10.01 6.71 -3.10
C SER A 79 9.06 5.56 -3.46
N VAL A 80 9.60 4.35 -3.61
CA VAL A 80 8.84 3.13 -3.91
C VAL A 80 7.84 2.83 -2.79
N MET A 81 8.26 2.94 -1.52
CA MET A 81 7.38 2.71 -0.37
C MET A 81 6.25 3.73 -0.29
N GLY A 82 6.52 5.01 -0.60
CA GLY A 82 5.50 6.05 -0.67
C GLY A 82 4.44 5.79 -1.75
N GLU A 83 4.86 5.36 -2.94
CA GLU A 83 3.93 5.02 -4.03
C GLU A 83 3.05 3.82 -3.65
N ILE A 84 3.66 2.78 -3.09
CA ILE A 84 2.96 1.56 -2.67
C ILE A 84 1.97 1.87 -1.54
N ASP A 85 2.37 2.64 -0.54
CA ASP A 85 1.50 3.03 0.59
C ASP A 85 0.27 3.82 0.10
N LYS A 86 0.48 4.80 -0.80
CA LYS A 86 -0.62 5.57 -1.42
C LYS A 86 -1.60 4.64 -2.14
N ARG A 87 -1.08 3.71 -2.95
CA ARG A 87 -1.90 2.77 -3.70
C ARG A 87 -2.63 1.78 -2.79
N LEU A 88 -1.97 1.29 -1.75
CA LEU A 88 -2.52 0.38 -0.75
C LEU A 88 -3.73 1.01 -0.05
N ARG A 89 -3.58 2.23 0.48
CA ARG A 89 -4.69 2.96 1.14
C ARG A 89 -5.89 3.16 0.22
N THR A 90 -5.66 3.55 -1.04
CA THR A 90 -6.75 3.68 -2.02
C THR A 90 -7.47 2.35 -2.24
N ARG A 91 -6.75 1.23 -2.32
CA ARG A 91 -7.36 -0.10 -2.48
C ARG A 91 -8.16 -0.54 -1.26
N ILE A 92 -7.68 -0.24 -0.06
CA ILE A 92 -8.43 -0.51 1.18
C ILE A 92 -9.73 0.29 1.21
N ARG A 93 -9.72 1.57 0.82
CA ARG A 93 -10.94 2.38 0.68
C ARG A 93 -11.94 1.78 -0.31
N VAL A 94 -11.45 1.29 -1.45
CA VAL A 94 -12.29 0.57 -2.44
C VAL A 94 -12.95 -0.67 -1.82
N ILE A 95 -12.20 -1.45 -1.04
CA ILE A 95 -12.72 -2.65 -0.37
C ILE A 95 -13.80 -2.28 0.65
N ILE A 96 -13.54 -1.28 1.49
CA ILE A 96 -14.51 -0.79 2.49
C ILE A 96 -15.80 -0.31 1.81
N TRP A 97 -15.68 0.48 0.74
CA TRP A 97 -16.84 0.93 -0.03
C TRP A 97 -17.64 -0.23 -0.63
N LYS A 98 -16.95 -1.25 -1.14
CA LYS A 98 -17.58 -2.46 -1.68
C LYS A 98 -18.29 -3.25 -0.57
N GLN A 99 -17.68 -3.39 0.60
CA GLN A 99 -18.27 -4.07 1.75
C GLN A 99 -19.54 -3.38 2.24
N TRP A 100 -19.62 -2.04 2.19
CA TRP A 100 -20.85 -1.34 2.55
C TRP A 100 -22.02 -1.65 1.60
N LYS A 101 -21.76 -1.95 0.32
CA LYS A 101 -22.70 -2.44 -0.71
C LYS A 101 -23.92 -1.52 -0.96
N LYS A 102 -24.80 -1.32 0.03
CA LYS A 102 -26.05 -0.54 -0.03
C LYS A 102 -25.85 0.93 0.36
N LYS A 103 -26.68 1.84 -0.19
CA LYS A 103 -26.67 3.29 0.11
C LYS A 103 -26.77 3.55 1.62
N SER A 104 -27.73 2.90 2.30
CA SER A 104 -27.95 3.06 3.75
C SER A 104 -26.71 2.78 4.59
N ARG A 105 -26.00 1.68 4.28
CA ARG A 105 -24.77 1.31 4.99
C ARG A 105 -23.60 2.25 4.67
N ARG A 106 -23.51 2.76 3.44
CA ARG A 106 -22.52 3.76 3.05
C ARG A 106 -22.73 5.07 3.78
N LEU A 107 -23.98 5.54 3.86
CA LEU A 107 -24.37 6.72 4.62
C LEU A 107 -24.00 6.56 6.09
N TRP A 108 -24.44 5.46 6.73
CA TRP A 108 -24.09 5.15 8.12
C TRP A 108 -22.58 5.12 8.35
N GLY A 109 -21.81 4.49 7.46
CA GLY A 109 -20.35 4.40 7.57
C GLY A 109 -19.66 5.75 7.46
N LEU A 110 -20.13 6.62 6.56
CA LEU A 110 -19.61 7.99 6.41
C LEU A 110 -19.94 8.86 7.63
N LEU A 111 -21.17 8.77 8.15
CA LEU A 111 -21.59 9.49 9.36
C LEU A 111 -20.77 9.03 10.58
N LYS A 112 -20.55 7.72 10.73
CA LYS A 112 -19.72 7.16 11.81
C LYS A 112 -18.26 7.64 11.75
N LEU A 113 -17.77 7.98 10.57
CA LEU A 113 -16.44 8.57 10.37
C LEU A 113 -16.42 10.11 10.56
N GLY A 114 -17.52 10.71 11.04
CA GLY A 114 -17.62 12.15 11.29
C GLY A 114 -17.86 13.00 10.03
N THR A 115 -18.36 12.41 8.95
CA THR A 115 -18.69 13.17 7.74
C THR A 115 -20.01 13.92 7.91
N PRO A 116 -20.12 15.20 7.50
CA PRO A 116 -21.40 15.93 7.52
C PRO A 116 -22.49 15.22 6.71
N LYS A 117 -23.71 15.18 7.24
CA LYS A 117 -24.85 14.42 6.68
C LYS A 117 -25.14 14.76 5.21
N TRP A 118 -25.09 16.04 4.84
CA TRP A 118 -25.36 16.48 3.47
C TRP A 118 -24.37 15.92 2.44
N ILE A 119 -23.06 15.89 2.77
CA ILE A 119 -22.04 15.26 1.90
C ILE A 119 -22.20 13.74 1.92
N ALA A 120 -22.43 13.17 3.10
CA ALA A 120 -22.54 11.73 3.28
C ALA A 120 -23.70 11.17 2.44
N ASP A 121 -24.86 11.82 2.42
CA ASP A 121 -26.00 11.40 1.61
C ASP A 121 -25.68 11.50 0.11
N LYS A 122 -25.12 12.62 -0.35
CA LYS A 122 -24.70 12.81 -1.75
C LYS A 122 -23.72 11.73 -2.22
N VAL A 123 -22.66 11.47 -1.46
CA VAL A 123 -21.61 10.49 -1.82
C VAL A 123 -22.10 9.05 -1.68
N SER A 124 -23.01 8.77 -0.74
CA SER A 124 -23.56 7.41 -0.55
C SER A 124 -24.26 6.86 -1.81
N GLY A 125 -24.84 7.75 -2.61
CA GLY A 125 -25.52 7.45 -3.87
C GLY A 125 -24.60 7.15 -5.06
N TRP A 126 -23.28 7.34 -4.96
CA TRP A 126 -22.33 7.18 -6.09
C TRP A 126 -22.10 5.72 -6.53
N GLY A 127 -22.96 4.77 -6.14
CA GLY A 127 -23.01 3.43 -6.74
C GLY A 127 -21.66 2.71 -6.77
N ASP A 128 -21.34 2.15 -7.93
CA ASP A 128 -20.17 1.30 -8.18
C ASP A 128 -18.95 2.07 -8.74
N HIS A 129 -18.93 3.40 -8.60
CA HIS A 129 -17.79 4.23 -9.00
C HIS A 129 -16.60 4.13 -8.02
N TYR A 130 -16.14 2.90 -7.72
CA TYR A 130 -15.21 2.58 -6.63
C TYR A 130 -13.93 3.44 -6.62
N GLN A 131 -13.25 3.58 -7.75
CA GLN A 131 -12.00 4.33 -7.85
C GLN A 131 -12.22 5.82 -7.63
N LEU A 132 -13.26 6.37 -8.26
CA LEU A 132 -13.63 7.77 -8.13
C LEU A 132 -14.01 8.10 -6.68
N VAL A 133 -14.82 7.27 -6.03
CA VAL A 133 -15.15 7.42 -4.61
C VAL A 133 -13.87 7.37 -3.74
N ALA A 134 -13.02 6.37 -3.92
CA ALA A 134 -11.82 6.20 -3.09
C ALA A 134 -10.78 7.31 -3.25
N GLN A 135 -10.73 7.98 -4.41
CA GLN A 135 -9.71 8.98 -4.72
C GLN A 135 -10.19 10.43 -4.64
N LYS A 136 -11.44 10.70 -5.02
CA LYS A 136 -11.97 12.05 -5.24
C LYS A 136 -13.09 12.44 -4.26
N SER A 137 -13.72 11.47 -3.59
CA SER A 137 -14.77 11.79 -2.63
C SER A 137 -14.24 12.08 -1.23
N ILE A 138 -15.17 12.46 -0.35
CA ILE A 138 -14.95 12.62 1.09
C ILE A 138 -14.36 11.39 1.76
N LEU A 139 -14.53 10.19 1.17
CA LEU A 139 -13.99 8.92 1.67
C LEU A 139 -12.46 8.96 1.83
N LYS A 140 -11.74 9.69 0.96
CA LYS A 140 -10.29 9.84 1.06
C LYS A 140 -9.88 10.55 2.35
N ARG A 141 -10.66 11.55 2.77
CA ARG A 141 -10.45 12.32 4.01
C ARG A 141 -10.95 11.54 5.22
N ALA A 142 -12.16 10.98 5.13
CA ALA A 142 -12.77 10.20 6.21
C ALA A 142 -11.95 8.96 6.58
N ILE A 143 -11.44 8.22 5.59
CA ILE A 143 -10.53 7.08 5.78
C ILE A 143 -9.11 7.57 5.54
N SER A 144 -8.62 8.39 6.47
CA SER A 144 -7.26 8.95 6.45
C SER A 144 -6.21 7.91 6.84
N LYS A 145 -4.92 8.28 6.70
CA LYS A 145 -3.80 7.41 7.14
C LYS A 145 -3.89 7.11 8.65
N PRO A 146 -4.13 8.08 9.56
CA PRO A 146 -4.32 7.80 10.99
C PRO A 146 -5.47 6.85 11.29
N VAL A 147 -6.61 6.98 10.60
CA VAL A 147 -7.77 6.09 10.81
C VAL A 147 -7.42 4.63 10.46
N LEU A 148 -6.70 4.43 9.35
CA LEU A 148 -6.24 3.09 8.96
C LEU A 148 -5.18 2.55 9.91
N ALA A 149 -4.28 3.40 10.41
CA ALA A 149 -3.28 3.02 11.41
C ALA A 149 -3.93 2.62 12.74
N LYS A 150 -4.95 3.35 13.21
CA LYS A 150 -5.75 2.99 14.40
C LYS A 150 -6.46 1.65 14.24
N ARG A 151 -6.80 1.27 13.00
CA ARG A 151 -7.37 -0.05 12.69
C ARG A 151 -6.31 -1.17 12.58
N GLY A 152 -5.04 -0.83 12.75
CA GLY A 152 -3.91 -1.76 12.76
C GLY A 152 -3.16 -1.89 11.43
N LEU A 153 -3.47 -1.11 10.39
CA LEU A 153 -2.73 -1.17 9.13
C LEU A 153 -1.35 -0.51 9.29
N VAL A 154 -0.29 -1.28 9.05
CA VAL A 154 1.08 -0.78 9.04
C VAL A 154 1.32 0.04 7.78
N SER A 155 1.75 1.30 7.93
CA SER A 155 2.17 2.10 6.77
C SER A 155 3.52 1.61 6.28
N CYS A 156 3.61 1.30 4.97
CA CYS A 156 4.86 0.80 4.38
C CYS A 156 5.99 1.83 4.51
N LEU A 157 5.67 3.12 4.38
CA LEU A 157 6.66 4.18 4.42
C LEU A 157 7.19 4.38 5.85
N ASP A 158 6.29 4.49 6.84
CA ASP A 158 6.69 4.75 8.22
C ASP A 158 7.52 3.59 8.77
N TYR A 159 7.05 2.36 8.57
CA TYR A 159 7.76 1.17 9.01
C TYR A 159 9.12 1.01 8.33
N TYR A 160 9.24 1.39 7.05
CA TYR A 160 10.53 1.43 6.36
C TYR A 160 11.47 2.47 6.96
N LEU A 161 11.00 3.69 7.21
CA LEU A 161 11.84 4.75 7.76
C LEU A 161 12.39 4.37 9.14
N GLU A 162 11.54 3.78 9.99
CA GLU A 162 11.92 3.24 11.30
C GLU A 162 13.00 2.15 11.16
N ARG A 163 12.75 1.13 10.33
CA ARG A 163 13.69 0.01 10.16
C ARG A 163 14.99 0.38 9.46
N HIS A 164 14.93 1.31 8.52
CA HIS A 164 16.11 1.80 7.81
C HIS A 164 16.98 2.64 8.75
N ALA A 165 16.39 3.49 9.59
CA ALA A 165 17.13 4.23 10.61
C ALA A 165 17.88 3.27 11.54
N LEU A 166 17.20 2.24 12.07
CA LEU A 166 17.81 1.27 13.00
C LEU A 166 18.95 0.43 12.41
N LYS A 167 19.03 0.28 11.08
CA LYS A 167 20.07 -0.54 10.42
C LYS A 167 21.23 0.28 9.85
N VAL A 168 21.06 1.60 9.77
CA VAL A 168 22.06 2.53 9.24
C VAL A 168 22.69 3.37 10.36
N SER A 169 22.04 3.40 11.54
CA SER A 169 22.66 3.86 12.80
C SER A 169 23.65 2.81 13.29
#